data_AF-A0A349SV79-F1
#
_entry.id   AF-A0A349SV79-F1
#
_cell.length_a   1.000
_cell.length_b   1.000
_cell.length_c   1.000
_cell.angle_alpha   90.00
_cell.angle_beta   90.00
_cell.angle_gamma   90.00
#
_symmetry.space_group_name_H-M   'P 1'
#
loop_
_entity.id
_entity.type
_entity.pdbx_description
1 polymer ?
#
loop_
_entity_poly.entity_id
_entity_poly.type
_entity_poly.pdbx_seq_one_letter_code
_entity_poly.pdbx_strand_id
1 'polypeptide(L)'
;MNSYGFNAPETYQGLAVDEHLWVIGGTQLFRDDVSVATCSSDWHSVSWLDPMVIASCASKVELFSTDGDRIEIFSALPEGRLIKSGRIKNDGRLLLQFTQNQYLLDVDSFEVTAVSGYEMILPQWQSVPAPMT
;
A
#
# COMPACT_ATOMS: atom_id res chain seq x y z
N MET A 1 21.96 -20.20 0.85
CA MET A 1 22.38 -18.79 0.77
C MET A 1 21.38 -18.01 1.60
N ASN A 2 21.88 -17.35 2.64
CA ASN A 2 21.11 -16.98 3.82
C ASN A 2 20.35 -15.67 3.60
N SER A 3 19.04 -15.71 3.86
CA SER A 3 18.25 -14.51 4.15
C SER A 3 18.89 -13.76 5.33
N TYR A 4 18.88 -12.43 5.27
CA TYR A 4 19.22 -11.56 6.39
C TYR A 4 18.53 -12.04 7.65
N GLY A 5 19.24 -12.66 8.61
CA GLY A 5 18.96 -12.75 10.06
C GLY A 5 17.52 -12.99 10.59
N PHE A 6 16.56 -13.26 9.73
CA PHE A 6 15.14 -13.35 9.98
C PHE A 6 14.69 -14.67 9.36
N ASN A 7 13.85 -15.40 10.09
CA ASN A 7 13.01 -16.46 9.52
C ASN A 7 12.00 -15.78 8.60
N ALA A 8 12.46 -15.32 7.44
CA ALA A 8 11.65 -14.77 6.38
C ALA A 8 10.75 -15.90 5.85
N PRO A 9 9.43 -15.67 5.72
CA PRO A 9 8.55 -16.68 5.14
C PRO A 9 8.98 -16.99 3.70
N GLU A 10 8.83 -18.26 3.28
CA GLU A 10 9.19 -18.69 1.92
C GLU A 10 8.34 -18.00 0.84
N THR A 11 7.15 -17.52 1.23
CA THR A 11 6.24 -16.77 0.37
C THR A 11 5.74 -15.51 1.05
N TYR A 12 5.61 -14.44 0.26
CA TYR A 12 5.01 -13.17 0.67
C TYR A 12 3.70 -12.95 -0.07
N GLN A 13 2.92 -11.97 0.40
CA GLN A 13 1.79 -11.46 -0.37
C GLN A 13 2.28 -10.30 -1.23
N GLY A 14 2.08 -10.42 -2.54
CA GLY A 14 2.40 -9.39 -3.51
C GLY A 14 1.23 -9.01 -4.41
N LEU A 15 1.33 -7.83 -5.01
CA LEU A 15 0.43 -7.33 -6.04
C LEU A 15 1.22 -7.13 -7.34
N ALA A 16 0.83 -7.86 -8.38
CA ALA A 16 1.36 -7.61 -9.72
C ALA A 16 0.71 -6.34 -10.28
N VAL A 17 1.55 -5.39 -10.70
CA VAL A 17 1.16 -4.15 -11.37
C VAL A 17 2.06 -4.01 -12.59
N ASP A 18 1.46 -4.01 -13.78
CA ASP A 18 2.17 -4.15 -15.05
C ASP A 18 3.14 -5.34 -15.04
N GLU A 19 4.42 -5.12 -15.29
CA GLU A 19 5.48 -6.15 -15.28
C GLU A 19 6.16 -6.31 -13.90
N HIS A 20 5.76 -5.51 -12.91
CA HIS A 20 6.43 -5.42 -11.61
C HIS A 20 5.59 -5.99 -10.48
N LEU A 21 6.29 -6.51 -9.48
CA LEU A 21 5.67 -7.11 -8.31
C LEU A 21 5.87 -6.24 -7.07
N TRP A 22 4.78 -5.87 -6.41
CA TRP A 22 4.82 -5.08 -5.18
C TRP A 22 4.63 -5.96 -3.96
N VAL A 23 5.58 -5.99 -3.04
CA VAL A 23 5.63 -6.96 -1.95
C VAL A 23 5.74 -6.28 -0.59
N ILE A 24 4.88 -6.69 0.35
CA ILE A 24 4.97 -6.30 1.76
C ILE A 24 5.90 -7.28 2.51
N GLY A 25 7.01 -6.77 3.03
CA GLY A 25 7.96 -7.50 3.87
C GLY A 25 8.01 -6.97 5.29
N GLY A 26 6.86 -6.89 5.98
CA GLY A 26 6.75 -6.29 7.31
C GLY A 26 6.85 -4.77 7.23
N THR A 27 7.90 -4.18 7.80
CA THR A 27 8.12 -2.72 7.82
C THR A 27 8.69 -2.16 6.51
N GLN A 28 9.06 -3.03 5.57
CA GLN A 28 9.57 -2.64 4.25
C GLN A 28 8.57 -2.97 3.14
N LEU A 29 8.51 -2.07 2.15
CA LEU A 29 7.82 -2.26 0.89
C LEU A 29 8.87 -2.45 -0.22
N PHE A 30 8.65 -3.46 -1.05
CA PHE A 30 9.51 -3.79 -2.17
C PHE A 30 8.74 -3.66 -3.49
N ARG A 31 9.46 -3.24 -4.54
CA ARG A 31 9.10 -3.47 -5.93
C ARG A 31 10.14 -4.44 -6.49
N ASP A 32 9.68 -5.62 -6.86
CA ASP A 32 10.49 -6.79 -7.16
C ASP A 32 11.45 -7.09 -6.00
N ASP A 33 12.74 -6.89 -6.20
CA ASP A 33 13.83 -7.06 -5.23
C ASP A 33 14.31 -5.72 -4.60
N VAL A 34 13.80 -4.58 -5.07
CA VAL A 34 14.23 -3.26 -4.63
C VAL A 34 13.33 -2.72 -3.52
N SER A 35 13.93 -2.37 -2.38
CA SER A 35 13.20 -1.68 -1.30
C SER A 35 12.90 -0.23 -1.71
N VAL A 36 11.61 0.11 -1.79
CA VAL A 36 11.14 1.44 -2.23
C VAL A 36 10.69 2.32 -1.05
N ALA A 37 10.26 1.71 0.06
CA ALA A 37 9.85 2.46 1.25
C ALA A 37 9.95 1.64 2.55
N THR A 38 10.08 2.36 3.67
CA THR A 38 10.11 1.81 5.03
C THR A 38 9.10 2.54 5.89
N CYS A 39 8.37 1.82 6.75
CA CYS A 39 7.47 2.39 7.75
C CYS A 39 7.89 1.98 9.17
N SER A 40 7.52 2.77 10.18
CA SER A 40 7.73 2.42 11.59
C SER A 40 6.82 1.30 12.10
N SER A 41 5.85 0.89 11.28
CA SER A 41 4.91 -0.20 11.52
C SER A 41 4.80 -1.04 10.25
N ASP A 42 4.26 -2.25 10.37
CA ASP A 42 4.08 -3.12 9.21
C ASP A 42 3.19 -2.45 8.16
N TRP A 43 3.62 -2.54 6.90
CA TRP A 43 2.74 -2.28 5.77
C TRP A 43 1.63 -3.32 5.78
N HIS A 44 0.42 -2.91 5.41
CA HIS A 44 -0.75 -3.79 5.45
C HIS A 44 -1.65 -3.65 4.23
N SER A 45 -1.38 -2.69 3.34
CA SER A 45 -2.13 -2.53 2.11
C SER A 45 -1.23 -2.02 1.01
N VAL A 46 -1.34 -2.66 -0.15
CA VAL A 46 -0.92 -2.14 -1.44
C VAL A 46 -2.16 -2.19 -2.32
N SER A 47 -2.36 -1.19 -3.17
CA SER A 47 -3.41 -1.10 -4.16
C SER A 47 -2.87 -0.40 -5.39
N TRP A 48 -3.49 -0.63 -6.53
CA TRP A 48 -3.09 0.01 -7.78
C TRP A 48 -4.22 0.90 -8.25
N LEU A 49 -3.92 2.11 -8.71
CA LEU A 49 -4.86 3.05 -9.34
C LEU A 49 -4.10 3.69 -10.49
N ASP A 50 -4.23 3.11 -11.68
CA ASP A 50 -3.45 3.48 -12.87
C ASP A 50 -3.32 5.01 -13.06
N PRO A 51 -2.10 5.56 -13.18
CA PRO A 51 -0.77 4.92 -13.24
C PRO A 51 0.00 4.89 -11.90
N MET A 52 -0.70 4.74 -10.79
CA MET A 52 -0.14 4.83 -9.44
C MET A 52 -0.27 3.54 -8.64
N VAL A 53 0.71 3.29 -7.79
CA VAL A 53 0.64 2.29 -6.72
C VAL A 53 0.53 3.01 -5.40
N ILE A 54 -0.45 2.62 -4.61
CA ILE A 54 -0.69 3.13 -3.27
C ILE A 54 -0.27 2.05 -2.29
N ALA A 55 0.58 2.40 -1.33
CA ALA A 55 0.86 1.55 -0.20
C ALA A 55 0.51 2.28 1.11
N SER A 56 0.13 1.53 2.14
CA SER A 56 -0.13 2.12 3.45
C SER A 56 0.27 1.22 4.61
N CYS A 57 0.73 1.88 5.67
CA CYS A 57 0.91 1.31 6.99
C CYS A 57 0.09 2.13 8.00
N ALA A 58 0.19 1.81 9.30
CA ALA A 58 -0.68 2.38 10.32
C ALA A 58 -0.66 3.91 10.42
N SER A 59 0.45 4.54 10.02
CA SER A 59 0.72 5.97 10.21
C SER A 59 0.86 6.78 8.93
N LYS A 60 0.88 6.15 7.75
CA LYS A 60 1.01 6.86 6.47
C LYS A 60 0.45 6.11 5.27
N VAL A 61 0.14 6.88 4.24
CA VAL A 61 -0.15 6.41 2.88
C VAL A 61 0.93 6.99 1.97
N GLU A 62 1.53 6.16 1.13
CA GLU A 62 2.51 6.58 0.11
C GLU A 62 2.01 6.21 -1.28
N LEU A 63 2.20 7.14 -2.21
CA LEU A 63 1.86 6.99 -3.62
C LEU A 63 3.16 6.88 -4.41
N PHE A 64 3.19 5.94 -5.33
CA PHE A 64 4.31 5.67 -6.22
C PHE A 64 3.80 5.62 -7.66
N SER A 65 4.69 5.87 -8.62
CA SER A 65 4.47 5.45 -10.00
C SER A 65 4.54 3.92 -10.08
N THR A 66 4.07 3.33 -11.19
CA THR A 66 4.25 1.89 -11.45
C THR A 66 5.73 1.49 -11.55
N ASP A 67 6.61 2.45 -11.87
CA ASP A 67 8.07 2.29 -11.91
C ASP A 67 8.73 2.31 -10.52
N GLY A 68 7.99 2.65 -9.46
CA GLY A 68 8.50 2.66 -8.09
C GLY A 68 9.02 4.02 -7.61
N ASP A 69 8.94 5.06 -8.44
CA ASP A 69 9.27 6.42 -8.02
C ASP A 69 8.19 6.94 -7.07
N ARG A 70 8.62 7.56 -5.98
CA ARG A 70 7.69 8.12 -5.00
C ARG A 70 7.08 9.41 -5.54
N ILE A 71 5.75 9.46 -5.54
CA ILE A 71 4.96 10.62 -5.94
C ILE A 71 4.65 11.50 -4.73
N GLU A 72 4.06 10.92 -3.68
CA GLU A 72 3.59 11.67 -2.50
C GLU A 72 3.52 10.82 -1.22
N ILE A 73 3.59 11.46 -0.05
CA ILE A 73 3.47 10.85 1.27
C ILE A 73 2.47 11.60 2.15
N PHE A 74 1.42 10.90 2.57
CA PHE A 74 0.46 11.38 3.56
C PHE A 74 0.80 10.82 4.93
N SER A 75 1.51 11.59 5.75
CA SER A 75 1.88 11.22 7.12
C SER A 75 1.03 11.89 8.21
N ALA A 76 0.39 13.01 7.89
CA ALA A 76 -0.59 13.68 8.76
C ALA A 76 -2.00 13.10 8.51
N LEU A 77 -2.16 11.81 8.78
CA LEU A 77 -3.46 11.15 8.63
C LEU A 77 -4.44 11.64 9.72
N PRO A 78 -5.76 11.64 9.44
CA PRO A 78 -6.77 11.91 10.44
C PRO A 78 -6.62 11.00 11.67
N GLU A 79 -7.08 11.46 12.84
CA GLU A 79 -6.90 10.73 14.10
C GLU A 79 -7.38 9.27 14.02
N GLY A 80 -6.54 8.38 14.52
CA GLY A 80 -6.78 6.94 14.55
C GLY A 80 -5.66 6.14 13.90
N ARG A 81 -5.84 4.82 13.90
CA ARG A 81 -4.95 3.89 13.20
C ARG A 81 -5.55 3.59 11.83
N LEU A 82 -4.80 3.86 10.77
CA LEU A 82 -5.17 3.37 9.44
C LEU A 82 -5.08 1.84 9.48
N ILE A 83 -6.16 1.17 9.09
CA ILE A 83 -6.23 -0.30 9.07
C ILE A 83 -6.21 -0.84 7.64
N LYS A 84 -6.61 -0.02 6.67
CA LYS A 84 -6.70 -0.44 5.28
C LYS A 84 -6.76 0.75 4.34
N SER A 85 -6.19 0.58 3.16
CA SER A 85 -6.45 1.47 2.02
C SER A 85 -6.76 0.64 0.78
N GLY A 86 -7.56 1.20 -0.12
CA GLY A 86 -7.91 0.54 -1.37
C GLY A 86 -8.87 1.36 -2.22
N ARG A 87 -9.10 0.89 -3.44
CA ARG A 87 -9.92 1.61 -4.41
C ARG A 87 -11.41 1.48 -4.11
N ILE A 88 -12.16 2.46 -4.59
CA ILE A 88 -13.61 2.35 -4.75
C ILE A 88 -13.91 2.05 -6.21
N LYS A 89 -14.96 1.27 -6.47
CA LYS A 89 -15.39 0.95 -7.83
C LYS A 89 -15.72 2.23 -8.60
N ASN A 90 -15.08 2.41 -9.76
CA ASN A 90 -15.36 3.50 -10.71
C ASN A 90 -15.21 4.93 -10.15
N ASP A 91 -14.44 5.15 -9.07
CA ASP A 91 -14.45 6.44 -8.37
C ASP A 91 -13.13 7.23 -8.45
N GLY A 92 -12.06 6.70 -9.04
CA GLY A 92 -10.76 7.40 -9.15
C GLY A 92 -10.11 7.80 -7.82
N ARG A 93 -10.79 7.60 -6.70
CA ARG A 93 -10.40 7.98 -5.35
C ARG A 93 -10.05 6.76 -4.54
N LEU A 94 -9.22 6.97 -3.53
CA LEU A 94 -8.80 5.95 -2.59
C LEU A 94 -9.66 6.03 -1.33
N LEU A 95 -10.22 4.91 -0.90
CA LEU A 95 -10.82 4.80 0.42
C LEU A 95 -9.74 4.49 1.45
N LEU A 96 -9.68 5.28 2.51
CA LEU A 96 -8.87 5.08 3.69
C LEU A 96 -9.78 4.64 4.83
N GLN A 97 -9.58 3.43 5.33
CA GLN A 97 -10.34 2.89 6.44
C GLN A 97 -9.50 2.95 7.71
N PHE A 98 -10.02 3.66 8.71
CA PHE A 98 -9.49 3.73 10.06
C PHE A 98 -10.38 2.90 11.00
N THR A 99 -9.93 2.67 12.23
CA THR A 99 -10.67 1.86 13.22
C THR A 99 -12.13 2.31 13.42
N GLN A 100 -12.42 3.61 13.32
CA GLN A 100 -13.74 4.17 13.59
C GLN A 100 -14.32 4.99 12.43
N ASN A 101 -13.50 5.37 11.45
CA ASN A 101 -13.85 6.36 10.44
C ASN A 101 -13.38 5.90 9.06
N GLN A 102 -14.01 6.47 8.02
CA GLN A 102 -13.58 6.31 6.63
C GLN A 102 -13.31 7.69 6.03
N TYR A 103 -12.33 7.74 5.14
CA TYR A 103 -12.01 8.96 4.39
C TYR A 103 -11.77 8.62 2.92
N LEU A 104 -12.08 9.55 2.03
CA LEU A 104 -11.65 9.52 0.63
C LEU A 104 -10.41 10.38 0.49
N LEU A 105 -9.38 9.83 -0.13
CA LEU A 105 -8.25 10.58 -0.66
C LEU A 105 -8.45 10.72 -2.17
N ASP A 106 -8.58 11.96 -2.62
CA ASP A 106 -8.47 12.30 -4.03
C ASP A 106 -6.99 12.34 -4.40
N VAL A 107 -6.61 11.56 -5.40
CA VAL A 107 -5.19 11.41 -5.78
C VAL A 107 -4.70 12.50 -6.72
N ASP A 108 -5.61 13.30 -7.30
CA ASP A 108 -5.26 14.40 -8.19
C ASP A 108 -5.16 15.72 -7.41
N SER A 109 -6.09 15.94 -6.46
CA SER A 109 -6.09 17.14 -5.61
C SER A 109 -5.40 16.95 -4.27
N PHE A 110 -5.13 15.70 -3.87
CA PHE A 110 -4.59 15.33 -2.56
C PHE A 110 -5.47 15.73 -1.37
N GLU A 111 -6.75 15.98 -1.62
CA GLU A 111 -7.73 16.32 -0.59
C GLU A 111 -8.26 15.07 0.11
N VAL A 112 -8.43 15.18 1.44
CA VAL A 112 -8.98 14.12 2.29
C VAL A 112 -10.36 14.52 2.81
N THR A 113 -11.38 13.73 2.48
CA THR A 113 -12.78 14.00 2.85
C THR A 113 -13.36 12.87 3.71
N ALA A 114 -13.96 13.21 4.85
CA ALA A 114 -14.63 12.21 5.69
C ALA A 114 -15.88 11.65 5.00
N VAL A 115 -16.04 10.32 5.04
CA VAL A 115 -17.17 9.61 4.42
C VAL A 115 -17.66 8.45 5.29
N SER A 116 -18.78 7.84 4.90
CA SER A 116 -19.29 6.62 5.52
C SER A 116 -20.03 5.74 4.51
N GLY A 117 -20.03 4.42 4.75
CA GLY A 117 -20.81 3.46 3.97
C GLY A 117 -20.19 3.07 2.63
N TYR A 118 -18.92 3.39 2.38
CA TYR A 118 -18.23 2.98 1.15
C TYR A 118 -17.62 1.59 1.31
N GLU A 119 -17.74 0.79 0.25
CA GLU A 119 -17.09 -0.51 0.14
C GLU A 119 -15.78 -0.42 -0.64
N MET A 120 -14.76 -1.06 -0.08
CA MET A 120 -13.42 -1.10 -0.67
C MET A 120 -13.28 -2.29 -1.62
N ILE A 121 -12.78 -2.05 -2.82
CA ILE A 121 -12.23 -3.09 -3.67
C ILE A 121 -10.79 -3.34 -3.27
N LEU A 122 -10.54 -4.56 -2.82
CA LEU A 122 -9.19 -5.02 -2.51
C LEU A 122 -8.55 -5.63 -3.74
N PRO A 123 -7.25 -5.43 -3.93
CA PRO A 123 -6.53 -6.18 -4.94
C PRO A 123 -6.54 -7.68 -4.60
N GLN A 124 -6.48 -8.49 -5.65
CA GLN A 124 -6.21 -9.91 -5.51
C GLN A 124 -4.72 -10.10 -5.27
N TRP A 125 -4.37 -10.34 -4.02
CA TRP A 125 -3.00 -10.67 -3.63
C TRP A 125 -2.60 -12.03 -4.18
N GLN A 126 -1.36 -12.12 -4.63
CA GLN A 126 -0.76 -13.36 -5.12
C GLN A 126 0.36 -13.78 -4.16
N SER A 127 0.50 -15.10 -3.99
CA SER A 127 1.65 -15.65 -3.29
C SER A 127 2.89 -15.51 -4.16
N VAL A 128 3.92 -14.88 -3.63
CA VAL A 128 5.15 -14.60 -4.36
C VAL A 128 6.34 -15.20 -3.63
N PRO A 129 7.35 -15.73 -4.35
CA PRO A 129 8.59 -16.18 -3.72
C PRO A 129 9.23 -15.05 -2.93
N ALA A 130 10.01 -15.40 -1.90
CA ALA A 130 10.85 -14.42 -1.23
C ALA A 130 11.70 -13.64 -2.27
N PRO A 131 11.77 -12.29 -2.17
CA PRO A 131 12.65 -11.52 -3.02
C PRO A 131 14.08 -12.05 -2.87
N MET A 132 14.71 -12.41 -3.99
CA MET A 132 16.08 -12.90 -4.00
C MET A 132 17.00 -11.71 -3.78
N THR A 133 17.67 -11.67 -2.63
CA THR A 133 18.71 -10.67 -2.32
C THR A 133 20.09 -11.15 -2.74
#